data_AF-A0A8J2VFB1-F1
#
_entry.id   AF-A0A8J2VFB1-F1
#
_cell.length_a   1.000
_cell.length_b   1.000
_cell.length_c   1.000
_cell.angle_alpha   90.00
_cell.angle_beta   90.00
_cell.angle_gamma   90.00
#
_symmetry.space_group_name_H-M   'P 1'
#
loop_
_entity.id
_entity.type
_entity.pdbx_description
1 polymer ?
#
loop_
_entity_poly.entity_id
_entity_poly.type
_entity_poly.pdbx_seq_one_letter_code
_entity_poly.pdbx_strand_id
1 'polypeptide(L)'
;MRVQRIVVSKMKKNAVLLKDPWISSYIPKTEWFSEESLRAMLQQYETVYVKPNRGHGGINIYRVRKINSKQCEIRSSMKEEVKIVLLQEAFSFLTEQMKRGRKYIVQQGIEMAQLEGRSYDIRIMMHKPYDHWQLSGWVVRWSKGNEIVTNMSRGAESVSVGRALEANDWDTAQIAGDLSNLAHLVSNVLGSYYEFRVLGIDLAVDNKGKVWFIEANTNPLFRQMFKAVSRPMYRRVLYTHKFIVKKYS
;
A
#
# COMPACT_ATOMS: atom_id res chain seq x y z
N MET A 1 18.41 7.40 17.17
CA MET A 1 17.23 7.83 17.96
C MET A 1 15.97 7.67 17.14
N ARG A 2 14.83 7.34 17.77
CA ARG A 2 13.55 7.13 17.08
C ARG A 2 12.66 8.35 17.30
N VAL A 3 12.32 9.04 16.22
CA VAL A 3 11.44 10.23 16.19
C VAL A 3 10.03 9.97 16.72
N GLN A 4 9.55 8.74 16.57
CA GLN A 4 8.16 8.39 16.86
C GLN A 4 8.03 6.89 17.17
N ARG A 5 6.90 6.54 17.77
CA ARG A 5 6.48 5.14 17.94
C ARG A 5 6.30 4.45 16.59
N ILE A 6 6.63 3.16 16.51
CA ILE A 6 6.39 2.35 15.32
C ILE A 6 5.11 1.52 15.49
N VAL A 7 4.10 1.79 14.66
CA VAL A 7 2.86 0.99 14.60
C VAL A 7 2.87 0.11 13.37
N VAL A 8 3.26 -1.14 13.58
CA VAL A 8 3.41 -2.14 12.52
C VAL A 8 2.10 -2.83 12.10
N SER A 9 1.06 -2.81 12.94
CA SER A 9 -0.20 -3.50 12.63
C SER A 9 -1.03 -2.72 11.63
N LYS A 10 -1.32 -3.36 10.49
CA LYS A 10 -2.22 -2.84 9.45
C LYS A 10 -3.63 -2.63 10.00
N MET A 11 -4.19 -3.62 10.70
CA MET A 11 -5.53 -3.51 11.29
C MET A 11 -5.67 -2.37 12.29
N LYS A 12 -4.66 -2.10 13.12
CA LYS A 12 -4.72 -0.97 14.06
C LYS A 12 -4.84 0.38 13.34
N LYS A 13 -4.06 0.59 12.27
CA LYS A 13 -4.14 1.82 11.47
C LYS A 13 -5.45 1.92 10.70
N ASN A 14 -5.89 0.83 10.07
CA ASN A 14 -7.16 0.80 9.36
C ASN A 14 -8.35 1.05 10.30
N ALA A 15 -8.34 0.50 11.51
CA ALA A 15 -9.43 0.71 12.48
C ALA A 15 -9.57 2.18 12.92
N VAL A 16 -8.49 2.95 12.93
CA VAL A 16 -8.54 4.39 13.18
C VAL A 16 -9.10 5.12 11.96
N LEU A 17 -8.58 4.82 10.76
CA LEU A 17 -8.98 5.49 9.52
C LEU A 17 -10.43 5.17 9.10
N LEU A 18 -10.93 3.97 9.37
CA LEU A 18 -12.31 3.56 9.05
C LEU A 18 -13.37 4.30 9.86
N LYS A 19 -12.99 4.94 10.98
CA LYS A 19 -13.90 5.79 11.76
C LYS A 19 -14.07 7.18 11.14
N ASP A 20 -13.20 7.56 10.21
CA ASP A 20 -13.26 8.85 9.54
C ASP A 20 -14.14 8.74 8.27
N PRO A 21 -15.26 9.51 8.20
CA PRO A 21 -16.20 9.42 7.08
C PRO A 21 -15.58 9.90 5.76
N TRP A 22 -14.57 10.76 5.80
CA TRP A 22 -13.89 11.29 4.62
C TRP A 22 -12.81 10.35 4.07
N ILE A 23 -12.39 9.34 4.85
CA ILE A 23 -11.33 8.40 4.46
C ILE A 23 -11.89 7.00 4.17
N SER A 24 -12.93 6.57 4.89
CA SER A 24 -13.42 5.18 4.87
C SER A 24 -13.71 4.62 3.47
N SER A 25 -14.23 5.44 2.54
CA SER A 25 -14.57 5.04 1.16
C SER A 25 -13.35 4.79 0.26
N TYR A 26 -12.17 5.24 0.69
CA TYR A 26 -10.88 5.04 0.02
C TYR A 26 -10.16 3.78 0.50
N ILE A 27 -10.64 3.14 1.58
CA ILE A 27 -10.00 1.96 2.15
C ILE A 27 -10.63 0.70 1.52
N PRO A 28 -9.85 -0.18 0.87
CA PRO A 28 -10.37 -1.44 0.38
C PRO A 28 -10.87 -2.30 1.53
N LYS A 29 -11.97 -3.02 1.30
CA LYS A 29 -12.58 -3.90 2.32
C LYS A 29 -11.49 -4.84 2.88
N THR A 30 -11.36 -4.85 4.20
CA THR A 30 -10.29 -5.58 4.90
C THR A 30 -10.84 -6.27 6.12
N GLU A 31 -10.56 -7.56 6.28
CA GLU A 31 -10.99 -8.38 7.41
C GLU A 31 -9.84 -9.22 7.97
N TRP A 32 -9.99 -9.72 9.20
CA TRP A 32 -9.09 -10.74 9.72
C TRP A 32 -9.21 -12.00 8.88
N PHE A 33 -8.09 -12.65 8.56
CA PHE A 33 -8.10 -13.85 7.75
C PHE A 33 -8.63 -15.04 8.56
N SER A 34 -9.74 -15.62 8.08
CA SER A 34 -10.31 -16.90 8.49
C SER A 34 -10.87 -17.60 7.25
N GLU A 35 -11.35 -18.83 7.38
CA GLU A 35 -11.97 -19.52 6.26
C GLU A 35 -13.25 -18.79 5.81
N GLU A 36 -14.06 -18.35 6.77
CA GLU A 36 -15.31 -17.64 6.53
C GLU A 36 -15.05 -16.30 5.83
N SER A 37 -14.10 -15.50 6.32
CA SER A 37 -13.80 -14.20 5.72
C SER A 37 -13.16 -14.34 4.34
N LEU A 38 -12.28 -15.34 4.13
CA LEU A 38 -11.74 -15.63 2.80
C LEU A 38 -12.86 -15.98 1.82
N ARG A 39 -13.78 -16.87 2.22
CA ARG A 39 -14.91 -17.32 1.41
C ARG A 39 -15.84 -16.15 1.08
N ALA A 40 -16.24 -15.36 2.08
CA ALA A 40 -17.11 -14.20 1.90
C ALA A 40 -16.48 -13.15 0.98
N MET A 41 -15.19 -12.85 1.18
CA MET A 41 -14.47 -11.89 0.33
C MET A 41 -14.33 -12.39 -1.10
N LEU A 42 -14.10 -13.69 -1.34
CA LEU A 42 -14.08 -14.28 -2.68
C LEU A 42 -15.47 -14.39 -3.32
N GLN A 43 -16.55 -14.38 -2.55
CA GLN A 43 -17.90 -14.25 -3.11
C GLN A 43 -18.13 -12.83 -3.66
N GLN A 44 -17.64 -11.81 -2.95
CA GLN A 44 -17.87 -10.40 -3.29
C GLN A 44 -16.87 -9.84 -4.31
N TYR A 45 -15.62 -10.29 -4.30
CA TYR A 45 -14.53 -9.72 -5.09
C TYR A 45 -13.84 -10.80 -5.94
N GLU A 46 -13.47 -10.45 -7.18
CA GLU A 46 -12.73 -11.36 -8.07
C GLU A 46 -11.33 -11.66 -7.53
N THR A 47 -10.66 -10.65 -6.97
CA THR A 47 -9.31 -10.77 -6.42
C THR A 47 -9.28 -10.33 -4.97
N VAL A 48 -8.56 -11.08 -4.14
CA VAL A 48 -8.24 -10.71 -2.76
C VAL A 48 -6.74 -10.92 -2.49
N TYR A 49 -6.21 -10.13 -1.57
CA TYR A 49 -4.85 -10.23 -1.08
C TYR A 49 -4.85 -10.69 0.37
N VAL A 50 -4.16 -11.80 0.64
CA VAL A 50 -3.93 -12.29 1.99
C VAL A 50 -2.52 -11.89 2.41
N LYS A 51 -2.43 -11.11 3.49
CA LYS A 51 -1.16 -10.50 3.92
C LYS A 51 -0.99 -10.53 5.44
N PRO A 52 0.25 -10.60 5.97
CA PRO A 52 0.48 -10.56 7.40
C PRO A 52 0.02 -9.21 7.95
N ASN A 53 -0.73 -9.21 9.07
CA ASN A 53 -1.13 -7.96 9.74
C ASN A 53 0.10 -7.16 10.21
N ARG A 54 1.19 -7.85 10.58
CA ARG A 54 2.49 -7.27 10.94
C ARG A 54 3.53 -7.81 9.97
N GLY A 55 4.12 -6.93 9.17
CA GLY A 55 5.12 -7.30 8.18
C GLY A 55 5.59 -6.07 7.39
N HIS A 56 6.68 -6.25 6.64
CA HIS A 56 7.32 -5.24 5.82
C HIS A 56 7.88 -5.89 4.54
N GLY A 57 8.18 -5.08 3.53
CA GLY A 57 8.87 -5.56 2.31
C GLY A 57 8.01 -6.37 1.33
N GLY A 58 6.69 -6.44 1.53
CA GLY A 58 5.81 -7.23 0.63
C GLY A 58 6.00 -8.74 0.75
N ILE A 59 6.56 -9.23 1.86
CA ILE A 59 6.89 -10.64 2.11
C ILE A 59 5.67 -11.40 2.64
N ASN A 60 5.52 -12.66 2.22
CA ASN A 60 4.42 -13.57 2.59
C ASN A 60 3.03 -13.01 2.25
N ILE A 61 2.94 -12.33 1.12
CA ILE A 61 1.67 -11.87 0.55
C ILE A 61 1.21 -12.89 -0.48
N TYR A 62 -0.09 -13.19 -0.48
CA TYR A 62 -0.71 -14.09 -1.43
C TYR A 62 -1.82 -13.35 -2.16
N ARG A 63 -1.79 -13.37 -3.50
CA ARG A 63 -2.92 -12.96 -4.32
C ARG A 63 -3.76 -14.19 -4.59
N VAL A 64 -5.06 -14.11 -4.33
CA VAL A 64 -6.04 -15.13 -4.70
C VAL A 64 -6.99 -14.49 -5.70
N ARG A 65 -7.03 -15.02 -6.92
CA ARG A 65 -7.90 -14.55 -8.00
C ARG A 65 -8.84 -15.68 -8.41
N LYS A 66 -10.15 -15.41 -8.44
CA LYS A 66 -11.11 -16.37 -8.96
C LYS A 66 -10.94 -16.54 -10.45
N ILE A 67 -10.96 -17.80 -10.89
CA ILE A 67 -11.00 -18.17 -12.31
C ILE A 67 -12.44 -18.45 -12.70
N ASN A 68 -13.13 -19.24 -11.88
CA ASN A 68 -14.54 -19.60 -12.06
C ASN A 68 -15.19 -19.90 -10.69
N SER A 69 -16.37 -20.52 -10.68
CA SER A 69 -17.10 -20.87 -9.47
C SER A 69 -16.44 -21.96 -8.61
N LYS A 70 -15.52 -22.75 -9.18
CA LYS A 70 -14.87 -23.89 -8.51
C LYS A 70 -13.39 -23.69 -8.27
N GLN A 71 -12.71 -22.84 -9.03
CA GLN A 71 -11.26 -22.72 -9.03
C GLN A 71 -10.79 -21.29 -8.80
N CYS A 72 -9.64 -21.17 -8.14
CA CYS A 72 -8.91 -19.92 -8.01
C CYS A 72 -7.42 -20.12 -8.30
N GLU A 73 -6.82 -19.05 -8.79
CA GLU A 73 -5.39 -18.86 -8.91
C GLU A 73 -4.85 -18.30 -7.59
N ILE A 74 -3.80 -18.91 -7.05
CA ILE A 74 -3.04 -18.41 -5.91
C ILE A 74 -1.61 -18.16 -6.34
N ARG A 75 -1.14 -16.94 -6.07
CA ARG A 75 0.25 -16.55 -6.30
C ARG A 75 0.86 -16.00 -5.04
N SER A 76 2.07 -16.45 -4.72
CA SER A 76 2.85 -15.91 -3.61
C SER A 76 3.71 -14.75 -4.08
N SER A 77 3.96 -13.78 -3.20
CA SER A 77 5.04 -12.83 -3.43
C SER A 77 6.39 -13.53 -3.33
N MET A 78 6.54 -14.63 -2.59
CA MET A 78 7.84 -15.27 -2.37
C MET A 78 8.25 -16.26 -3.47
N LYS A 79 7.34 -16.61 -4.38
CA LYS A 79 7.54 -17.65 -5.40
C LYS A 79 7.03 -17.13 -6.73
N GLU A 80 7.72 -17.44 -7.82
CA GLU A 80 7.24 -17.09 -9.16
C GLU A 80 6.06 -17.96 -9.60
N GLU A 81 5.98 -19.17 -9.03
CA GLU A 81 4.97 -20.16 -9.36
C GLU A 81 3.53 -19.69 -9.08
N VAL A 82 2.67 -20.00 -10.04
CA VAL A 82 1.22 -19.85 -9.96
C VAL A 82 0.60 -21.20 -9.64
N LYS A 83 -0.27 -21.26 -8.65
CA LYS A 83 -1.01 -22.47 -8.30
C LYS A 83 -2.48 -22.29 -8.61
N ILE A 84 -3.07 -23.26 -9.31
CA ILE A 84 -4.52 -23.34 -9.48
C ILE A 84 -5.01 -24.38 -8.49
N VAL A 85 -5.96 -23.99 -7.63
CA VAL A 85 -6.55 -24.86 -6.61
C VAL A 85 -8.07 -24.78 -6.67
N LEU A 86 -8.75 -25.76 -6.08
CA LEU A 86 -10.18 -25.62 -5.86
C LEU A 86 -10.43 -24.52 -4.83
N LEU A 87 -11.49 -23.73 -5.04
CA LEU A 87 -11.83 -22.60 -4.19
C LEU A 87 -12.09 -23.04 -2.73
N GLN A 88 -12.64 -24.24 -2.54
CA GLN A 88 -12.84 -24.87 -1.23
C GLN A 88 -11.53 -25.27 -0.53
N GLU A 89 -10.44 -25.48 -1.29
CA GLU A 89 -9.12 -25.86 -0.77
C GLU A 89 -8.21 -24.65 -0.54
N ALA A 90 -8.62 -23.46 -1.01
CA ALA A 90 -7.81 -22.25 -0.96
C ALA A 90 -7.36 -21.89 0.46
N PHE A 91 -8.24 -22.05 1.46
CA PHE A 91 -7.90 -21.78 2.86
C PHE A 91 -6.80 -22.72 3.37
N SER A 92 -7.00 -24.04 3.22
CA SER A 92 -6.02 -25.05 3.63
C SER A 92 -4.67 -24.82 2.96
N PHE A 93 -4.66 -24.67 1.63
CA PHE A 93 -3.46 -24.37 0.85
C PHE A 93 -2.72 -23.14 1.38
N LEU A 94 -3.44 -22.03 1.62
CA LEU A 94 -2.84 -20.81 2.13
C LEU A 94 -2.23 -21.00 3.53
N THR A 95 -2.96 -21.66 4.44
CA THR A 95 -2.50 -21.86 5.82
C THR A 95 -1.23 -22.72 5.91
N GLU A 96 -1.06 -23.69 5.01
CA GLU A 96 0.15 -24.51 4.91
C GLU A 96 1.38 -23.69 4.49
N GLN A 97 1.19 -22.70 3.61
CA GLN A 97 2.27 -21.82 3.15
C GLN A 97 2.55 -20.67 4.14
N MET A 98 1.61 -20.35 5.03
CA MET A 98 1.74 -19.24 5.95
C MET A 98 2.74 -19.51 7.07
N LYS A 99 3.49 -18.46 7.42
CA LYS A 99 4.36 -18.52 8.61
C LYS A 99 3.52 -18.70 9.88
N ARG A 100 3.73 -19.81 10.59
CA ARG A 100 3.06 -20.16 11.86
C ARG A 100 3.16 -19.04 12.90
N GLY A 101 2.13 -18.91 13.73
CA GLY A 101 2.05 -17.93 14.83
C GLY A 101 1.84 -16.47 14.38
N ARG A 102 1.60 -16.20 13.09
CA ARG A 102 1.29 -14.85 12.60
C ARG A 102 -0.20 -14.69 12.29
N LYS A 103 -0.75 -13.53 12.65
CA LYS A 103 -2.09 -13.12 12.21
C LYS A 103 -2.03 -12.54 10.81
N TYR A 104 -2.95 -12.98 9.95
CA TYR A 104 -3.13 -12.49 8.58
C TYR A 104 -4.44 -11.70 8.45
N ILE A 105 -4.53 -10.92 7.39
CA ILE A 105 -5.75 -10.25 6.94
C ILE A 105 -6.04 -10.65 5.51
N VAL A 106 -7.31 -10.64 5.14
CA VAL A 106 -7.78 -10.68 3.76
C VAL A 106 -8.24 -9.28 3.37
N GLN A 107 -7.79 -8.80 2.22
CA GLN A 107 -8.12 -7.48 1.72
C GLN A 107 -8.59 -7.58 0.27
N GLN A 108 -9.60 -6.80 -0.10
CA GLN A 108 -10.03 -6.63 -1.48
C GLN A 108 -8.86 -6.25 -2.39
N GLY A 109 -8.75 -6.91 -3.54
CA GLY A 109 -7.84 -6.52 -4.61
C GLY A 109 -8.33 -5.28 -5.33
N ILE A 110 -7.40 -4.39 -5.67
CA ILE A 110 -7.66 -3.18 -6.47
C ILE A 110 -7.15 -3.47 -7.88
N GLU A 111 -8.00 -3.22 -8.88
CA GLU A 111 -7.60 -3.24 -10.30
C GLU A 111 -6.79 -1.98 -10.60
N MET A 112 -5.52 -2.01 -10.19
CA MET A 112 -4.63 -0.85 -10.29
C MET A 112 -4.40 -0.44 -11.74
N ALA A 113 -4.34 0.88 -11.93
CA ALA A 113 -3.79 1.52 -13.10
C ALA A 113 -2.45 0.92 -13.51
N GLN A 114 -2.19 0.91 -14.81
CA GLN A 114 -0.97 0.37 -15.38
C GLN A 114 -0.21 1.44 -16.14
N LEU A 115 1.11 1.36 -16.06
CA LEU A 115 2.02 2.11 -16.92
C LEU A 115 2.85 1.07 -17.67
N GLU A 116 2.80 1.09 -19.00
CA GLU A 116 3.50 0.12 -19.86
C GLU A 116 3.17 -1.35 -19.50
N GLY A 117 1.89 -1.62 -19.23
CA GLY A 117 1.40 -2.96 -18.87
C GLY A 117 1.74 -3.42 -17.45
N ARG A 118 2.32 -2.54 -16.61
CA ARG A 118 2.73 -2.87 -15.24
C ARG A 118 1.92 -2.07 -14.24
N SER A 119 1.29 -2.76 -13.30
CA SER A 119 0.61 -2.10 -12.19
C SER A 119 1.57 -1.32 -11.32
N TYR A 120 1.08 -0.20 -10.79
CA TYR A 120 1.87 0.66 -9.93
C TYR A 120 1.08 1.15 -8.72
N ASP A 121 1.83 1.51 -7.68
CA ASP A 121 1.33 2.31 -6.58
C ASP A 121 2.14 3.61 -6.47
N ILE A 122 1.68 4.51 -5.60
CA ILE A 122 2.29 5.81 -5.36
C ILE A 122 2.68 5.89 -3.89
N ARG A 123 4.00 5.98 -3.65
CA ARG A 123 4.58 6.27 -2.33
C ARG A 123 4.60 7.77 -2.10
N ILE A 124 3.87 8.25 -1.11
CA ILE A 124 3.84 9.64 -0.66
C ILE A 124 4.52 9.77 0.70
N MET A 125 5.49 10.68 0.81
CA MET A 125 6.22 10.99 2.02
C MET A 125 5.64 12.23 2.70
N MET A 126 4.96 12.00 3.82
CA MET A 126 4.35 13.03 4.65
C MET A 126 5.23 13.30 5.86
N HIS A 127 5.53 14.57 6.10
CA HIS A 127 6.37 15.04 7.20
C HIS A 127 5.68 16.17 7.97
N LYS A 128 5.78 16.15 9.29
CA LYS A 128 5.27 17.18 10.20
C LYS A 128 6.45 17.86 10.92
N PRO A 129 7.19 18.75 10.22
CA PRO A 129 8.39 19.41 10.78
C PRO A 129 8.05 20.32 11.96
N TYR A 130 6.86 20.91 11.95
CA TYR A 130 6.32 21.72 13.03
C TYR A 130 4.98 21.11 13.45
N ASP A 131 3.89 21.86 13.36
CA ASP A 131 2.55 21.39 13.75
C ASP A 131 1.60 21.17 12.58
N HIS A 132 2.07 21.34 11.35
CA HIS A 132 1.33 21.03 10.12
C HIS A 132 2.05 19.96 9.29
N TRP A 133 1.26 19.08 8.67
CA TRP A 133 1.75 18.08 7.73
C TRP A 133 2.10 18.71 6.38
N GLN A 134 3.13 18.18 5.75
CA GLN A 134 3.59 18.59 4.43
C GLN A 134 3.87 17.36 3.56
N LEU A 135 3.42 17.41 2.31
CA LEU A 135 3.86 16.47 1.27
C LEU A 135 5.28 16.83 0.84
N SER A 136 6.25 16.08 1.35
CA SER A 136 7.68 16.32 1.08
C SER A 136 8.14 15.70 -0.23
N GLY A 137 7.45 14.66 -0.71
CA GLY A 137 7.72 14.04 -2.00
C GLY A 137 6.79 12.86 -2.25
N TRP A 138 6.61 12.53 -3.51
CA TRP A 138 5.90 11.35 -3.96
C TRP A 138 6.60 10.68 -5.13
N VAL A 139 6.33 9.39 -5.34
CA VAL A 139 6.98 8.62 -6.38
C VAL A 139 6.13 7.43 -6.75
N VAL A 140 6.08 7.11 -8.03
CA VAL A 140 5.43 5.88 -8.52
C VAL A 140 6.37 4.71 -8.33
N ARG A 141 5.86 3.59 -7.84
CA ARG A 141 6.55 2.30 -7.77
C ARG A 141 5.78 1.31 -8.63
N TRP A 142 6.36 0.89 -9.75
CA TRP A 142 5.77 -0.14 -10.60
C TRP A 142 6.50 -1.47 -10.46
N SER A 143 5.79 -2.58 -10.63
CA SER A 143 6.33 -3.92 -10.44
C SER A 143 7.33 -4.29 -11.55
N LYS A 144 8.32 -5.14 -11.23
CA LYS A 144 9.10 -5.82 -12.28
C LYS A 144 8.28 -7.00 -12.81
N GLY A 145 7.81 -6.88 -14.05
CA GLY A 145 7.02 -7.93 -14.71
C GLY A 145 5.77 -8.30 -13.93
N ASN A 146 5.53 -9.60 -13.79
CA ASN A 146 4.27 -10.12 -13.26
C ASN A 146 4.15 -10.04 -11.72
N GLU A 147 5.08 -9.46 -10.95
CA GLU A 147 5.00 -9.49 -9.48
C GLU A 147 3.66 -8.97 -8.92
N ILE A 148 3.14 -9.63 -7.88
CA ILE A 148 1.88 -9.25 -7.24
C ILE A 148 2.02 -8.06 -6.27
N VAL A 149 3.23 -7.57 -6.05
CA VAL A 149 3.56 -6.48 -5.13
C VAL A 149 4.54 -5.50 -5.78
N THR A 150 4.34 -4.22 -5.55
CA THR A 150 5.11 -3.09 -6.08
C THR A 150 6.15 -2.62 -5.04
N ASN A 151 7.02 -3.53 -4.60
CA ASN A 151 8.00 -3.21 -3.56
C ASN A 151 9.42 -2.96 -4.12
N MET A 152 10.03 -1.85 -3.72
CA MET A 152 11.42 -1.53 -4.10
C MET A 152 12.44 -2.56 -3.64
N SER A 153 12.22 -3.19 -2.47
CA SER A 153 13.11 -4.26 -2.00
C SER A 153 13.05 -5.50 -2.89
N ARG A 154 12.12 -5.53 -3.85
CA ARG A 154 11.91 -6.59 -4.83
C ARG A 154 12.20 -6.14 -6.25
N GLY A 155 12.92 -5.03 -6.39
CA GLY A 155 13.37 -4.52 -7.67
C GLY A 155 12.37 -3.64 -8.41
N ALA A 156 11.27 -3.22 -7.77
CA ALA A 156 10.44 -2.15 -8.35
C ALA A 156 11.31 -0.94 -8.70
N GLU A 157 10.99 -0.30 -9.83
CA GLU A 157 11.65 0.92 -10.25
C GLU A 157 10.77 2.12 -9.91
N SER A 158 11.35 3.31 -9.99
CA SER A 158 10.69 4.55 -9.62
C SER A 158 10.61 5.50 -10.79
N VAL A 159 9.42 6.06 -11.02
CA VAL A 159 9.17 7.10 -12.04
C VAL A 159 8.42 8.29 -11.44
N SER A 160 8.33 9.39 -12.18
CA SER A 160 7.56 10.55 -11.75
C SER A 160 6.06 10.23 -11.74
N VAL A 161 5.32 10.83 -10.79
CA VAL A 161 3.86 10.72 -10.72
C VAL A 161 3.22 11.25 -12.01
N GLY A 162 3.69 12.40 -12.53
CA GLY A 162 3.21 12.99 -13.78
C GLY A 162 3.22 11.99 -14.94
N ARG A 163 4.35 11.32 -15.20
CA ARG A 163 4.46 10.31 -16.27
C ARG A 163 3.43 9.19 -16.13
N ALA A 164 3.16 8.71 -14.92
CA ALA A 164 2.20 7.63 -14.72
C ALA A 164 0.76 8.09 -14.91
N LEU A 165 0.43 9.32 -14.51
CA LEU A 165 -0.90 9.88 -14.68
C LEU A 165 -1.18 10.27 -16.14
N GLU A 166 -0.19 10.84 -16.84
CA GLU A 166 -0.26 11.21 -18.26
C GLU A 166 -0.44 10.02 -19.20
N ALA A 167 -0.11 8.80 -18.75
CA ALA A 167 -0.30 7.58 -19.54
C ALA A 167 -1.76 7.11 -19.62
N ASN A 168 -2.67 7.77 -18.90
CA ASN A 168 -4.09 7.46 -18.87
C ASN A 168 -4.89 8.68 -19.31
N ASP A 169 -6.08 8.46 -19.88
CA ASP A 169 -6.98 9.52 -20.35
C ASP A 169 -7.79 10.13 -19.19
N TRP A 170 -7.08 10.69 -18.20
CA TRP A 170 -7.65 11.29 -17.00
C TRP A 170 -7.27 12.77 -16.90
N ASP A 171 -8.04 13.51 -16.11
CA ASP A 171 -7.58 14.80 -15.59
C ASP A 171 -6.46 14.54 -14.56
N THR A 172 -5.21 14.67 -15.04
CA THR A 172 -4.02 14.45 -14.22
C THR A 172 -3.94 15.38 -13.02
N ALA A 173 -4.44 16.62 -13.13
CA ALA A 173 -4.45 17.59 -12.05
C ALA A 173 -5.46 17.20 -10.97
N GLN A 174 -6.63 16.71 -11.37
CA GLN A 174 -7.63 16.18 -10.44
C GLN A 174 -7.08 14.99 -9.64
N ILE A 175 -6.53 13.97 -10.33
CA ILE A 175 -6.00 12.77 -9.67
C ILE A 175 -4.82 13.12 -8.74
N ALA A 176 -3.93 14.01 -9.18
CA ALA A 176 -2.84 14.51 -8.34
C ALA A 176 -3.37 15.24 -7.09
N GLY A 177 -4.44 16.02 -7.23
CA GLY A 177 -5.17 16.65 -6.14
C GLY A 177 -5.73 15.64 -5.15
N ASP A 178 -6.45 14.62 -5.64
CA ASP A 178 -7.05 13.57 -4.82
C ASP A 178 -6.02 12.76 -4.02
N LEU A 179 -4.90 12.42 -4.67
CA LEU A 179 -3.76 11.75 -4.02
C LEU A 179 -3.18 12.61 -2.88
N SER A 180 -2.97 13.90 -3.13
CA SER A 180 -2.46 14.83 -2.12
C SER A 180 -3.46 15.00 -0.96
N ASN A 181 -4.74 15.21 -1.27
CA ASN A 181 -5.80 15.41 -0.30
C ASN A 181 -5.95 14.19 0.61
N LEU A 182 -6.04 12.99 0.03
CA LEU A 182 -6.13 11.75 0.80
C LEU A 182 -4.89 11.54 1.68
N ALA A 183 -3.69 11.84 1.18
CA ALA A 183 -2.47 11.73 1.98
C ALA A 183 -2.48 12.69 3.18
N HIS A 184 -2.99 13.92 3.03
CA HIS A 184 -3.14 14.86 4.13
C HIS A 184 -4.19 14.41 5.15
N LEU A 185 -5.37 13.96 4.69
CA LEU A 185 -6.42 13.41 5.56
C LEU A 185 -5.90 12.24 6.40
N VAL A 186 -5.30 11.24 5.75
CA VAL A 186 -4.72 10.07 6.43
C VAL A 186 -3.63 10.48 7.43
N SER A 187 -2.77 11.43 7.06
CA SER A 187 -1.69 11.91 7.95
C SER A 187 -2.22 12.67 9.16
N ASN A 188 -3.24 13.50 8.97
CA ASN A 188 -3.89 14.23 10.06
C ASN A 188 -4.53 13.24 11.05
N VAL A 189 -5.34 12.30 10.56
CA VAL A 189 -6.04 11.33 11.42
C VAL A 189 -5.06 10.44 12.19
N LEU A 190 -4.09 9.81 11.50
CA LEU A 190 -3.10 8.95 12.17
C LEU A 190 -2.13 9.75 13.04
N GLY A 191 -1.76 10.95 12.59
CA GLY A 191 -0.86 11.86 13.29
C GLY A 191 -1.44 12.34 14.61
N SER A 192 -2.72 12.69 14.64
CA SER A 192 -3.42 13.07 15.87
C SER A 192 -3.62 11.88 16.80
N TYR A 193 -3.92 10.69 16.27
CA TYR A 193 -4.18 9.50 17.11
C TYR A 193 -2.91 8.89 17.72
N TYR A 194 -1.79 8.87 16.98
CA TYR A 194 -0.55 8.19 17.37
C TYR A 194 0.65 9.13 17.57
N GLU A 195 0.44 10.45 17.46
CA GLU A 195 1.47 11.48 17.59
C GLU A 195 2.62 11.31 16.57
N PHE A 196 2.27 10.89 15.35
CA PHE A 196 3.26 10.73 14.29
C PHE A 196 3.74 12.06 13.73
N ARG A 197 4.99 12.06 13.26
CA ARG A 197 5.60 13.18 12.52
C ARG A 197 6.11 12.78 11.13
N VAL A 198 6.19 11.49 10.84
CA VAL A 198 6.70 10.93 9.59
C VAL A 198 5.84 9.77 9.15
N LEU A 199 5.30 9.82 7.94
CA LEU A 199 4.55 8.73 7.32
C LEU A 199 4.97 8.53 5.87
N GLY A 200 5.13 7.27 5.47
CA GLY A 200 5.12 6.88 4.06
C GLY A 200 3.77 6.26 3.74
N ILE A 201 2.94 6.97 2.99
CA ILE A 201 1.60 6.52 2.61
C ILE A 201 1.71 5.89 1.23
N ASP A 202 1.12 4.70 1.09
CA ASP A 202 1.06 3.96 -0.16
C ASP A 202 -0.38 4.07 -0.66
N LEU A 203 -0.56 4.75 -1.79
CA LEU A 203 -1.84 4.92 -2.47
C LEU A 203 -1.82 4.18 -3.81
N ALA A 204 -2.98 3.79 -4.32
CA ALA A 204 -3.17 3.32 -5.68
C ALA A 204 -4.14 4.26 -6.42
N VAL A 205 -4.09 4.21 -7.75
CA VAL A 205 -5.15 4.66 -8.63
C VAL A 205 -5.67 3.42 -9.34
N ASP A 206 -6.97 3.21 -9.42
CA ASP A 206 -7.54 2.10 -10.20
C ASP A 206 -7.70 2.48 -11.68
N ASN A 207 -8.09 1.51 -12.51
CA ASN A 207 -8.33 1.71 -13.95
C ASN A 207 -9.44 2.73 -14.29
N LYS A 208 -10.23 3.19 -13.30
CA LYS A 208 -11.27 4.21 -13.46
C LYS A 208 -10.84 5.57 -12.89
N GLY A 209 -9.59 5.72 -12.49
CA GLY A 209 -9.09 6.96 -11.88
C GLY A 209 -9.48 7.13 -10.41
N LYS A 210 -10.09 6.15 -9.75
CA LYS A 210 -10.37 6.29 -8.31
C LYS A 210 -9.10 6.04 -7.50
N VAL A 211 -8.82 6.95 -6.57
CA VAL A 211 -7.72 6.81 -5.60
C VAL A 211 -8.10 5.81 -4.49
N TRP A 212 -7.13 5.02 -4.03
CA TRP A 212 -7.29 4.07 -2.94
C TRP A 212 -6.13 4.15 -1.94
N PHE A 213 -6.44 3.99 -0.65
CA PHE A 213 -5.45 3.82 0.40
C PHE A 213 -5.03 2.35 0.52
N ILE A 214 -3.73 2.06 0.40
CA ILE A 214 -3.20 0.69 0.54
C ILE A 214 -2.68 0.47 1.97
N GLU A 215 -1.73 1.31 2.40
CA GLU A 215 -1.16 1.25 3.74
C GLU A 215 -0.44 2.55 4.15
N ALA A 216 -0.22 2.72 5.46
CA ALA A 216 0.64 3.76 6.01
C ALA A 216 1.83 3.14 6.76
N ASN A 217 3.05 3.51 6.37
CA ASN A 217 4.31 3.09 6.97
C ASN A 217 4.80 4.14 7.97
N THR A 218 4.95 3.75 9.24
CA THR A 218 5.37 4.64 10.34
C THR A 218 6.89 4.65 10.57
N ASN A 219 7.63 3.93 9.73
CA ASN A 219 9.09 3.96 9.64
C ASN A 219 9.50 3.76 8.17
N PRO A 220 9.14 4.71 7.28
CA PRO A 220 9.25 4.52 5.84
C PRO A 220 10.69 4.59 5.35
N LEU A 221 11.04 3.68 4.44
CA LEU A 221 12.23 3.83 3.60
C LEU A 221 11.91 4.77 2.43
N PHE A 222 12.84 5.66 2.09
CA PHE A 222 12.64 6.62 0.99
C PHE A 222 13.88 6.83 0.09
N ARG A 223 15.10 6.73 0.62
CA ARG A 223 16.30 7.25 -0.06
C ARG A 223 16.50 6.80 -1.52
N GLN A 224 16.44 5.49 -1.78
CA GLN A 224 16.72 4.94 -3.12
C GLN A 224 15.69 5.39 -4.16
N MET A 225 14.39 5.38 -3.81
CA MET A 225 13.29 5.74 -4.72
C MET A 225 13.40 7.18 -5.21
N PHE A 226 13.56 8.11 -4.28
CA PHE A 226 13.53 9.53 -4.61
C PHE A 226 14.79 9.98 -5.36
N LYS A 227 15.94 9.39 -5.04
CA LYS A 227 17.21 9.72 -5.72
C LYS A 227 17.20 9.34 -7.19
N ALA A 228 16.49 8.26 -7.56
CA ALA A 228 16.35 7.80 -8.94
C ALA A 228 15.46 8.71 -9.80
N VAL A 229 14.48 9.40 -9.19
CA VAL A 229 13.48 10.19 -9.92
C VAL A 229 13.80 11.68 -9.96
N SER A 230 14.16 12.28 -8.82
CA SER A 230 14.40 13.72 -8.75
C SER A 230 15.34 14.08 -7.61
N ARG A 231 16.52 14.62 -7.96
CA ARG A 231 17.52 15.09 -6.97
C ARG A 231 16.97 16.20 -6.06
N PRO A 232 16.26 17.24 -6.56
CA PRO A 232 15.63 18.25 -5.70
C PRO A 232 14.62 17.65 -4.72
N MET A 233 13.73 16.78 -5.20
CA MET A 233 12.73 16.12 -4.35
C MET A 233 13.39 15.25 -3.29
N TYR A 234 14.41 14.46 -3.66
CA TYR A 234 15.19 13.66 -2.73
C TYR A 234 15.83 14.53 -1.64
N ARG A 235 16.45 15.66 -2.00
CA ARG A 235 17.05 16.60 -1.04
C ARG A 235 16.02 17.15 -0.07
N ARG A 236 14.84 17.55 -0.56
CA ARG A 236 13.72 18.04 0.26
C ARG A 236 13.27 16.99 1.27
N VAL A 237 12.94 15.76 0.82
CA VAL A 237 12.56 14.65 1.69
C VAL A 237 13.64 14.36 2.74
N LEU A 238 14.91 14.32 2.33
CA LEU A 238 16.03 14.06 3.23
C LEU A 238 16.24 15.16 4.28
N TYR A 239 16.18 16.43 3.87
CA TYR A 239 16.39 17.57 4.75
C TYR A 239 15.26 17.67 5.78
N THR A 240 14.00 17.60 5.35
CA THR A 240 12.83 17.65 6.25
C THR A 240 12.87 16.50 7.24
N HIS A 241 13.22 15.28 6.80
CA HIS A 241 13.36 14.14 7.69
C HIS A 241 14.47 14.35 8.73
N LYS A 242 15.66 14.81 8.31
CA LYS A 242 16.77 15.10 9.22
C LYS A 242 16.43 16.20 10.23
N PHE A 243 15.71 17.23 9.80
CA PHE A 243 15.25 18.30 10.68
C PHE A 243 14.34 17.75 11.79
N ILE A 244 13.35 16.94 11.44
CA ILE A 244 12.46 16.29 12.41
C ILE A 244 13.25 15.40 13.37
N VAL A 245 14.17 14.60 12.85
CA VAL A 245 15.06 13.76 13.68
C VAL A 245 15.83 14.63 14.66
N LYS A 246 16.49 15.71 14.21
CA LYS A 246 17.26 16.59 15.09
C LYS A 246 16.39 17.28 16.16
N LYS A 247 15.16 17.64 15.83
CA LYS A 247 14.29 18.44 16.71
C LYS A 247 13.51 17.61 17.74
N TYR A 248 13.16 16.37 17.42
CA TYR A 248 12.23 15.55 18.21
C TYR A 248 12.79 14.17 18.60
N SER A 249 14.10 13.97 18.48
CA SER A 249 14.80 12.75 18.93
C SER A 249 15.41 12.90 20.30
#